data_AF-A0AAW1INW3-F1
#
_entry.id   AF-A0AAW1INW3-F1
#
_cell.length_a   1.000
_cell.length_b   1.000
_cell.length_c   1.000
_cell.angle_alpha   90.00
_cell.angle_beta   90.00
_cell.angle_gamma   90.00
#
_symmetry.space_group_name_H-M   'P 1'
#
loop_
_entity.id
_entity.type
_entity.pdbx_description
1 polymer ?
#
loop_
_entity_poly.entity_id
_entity_poly.type
_entity_poly.pdbx_seq_one_letter_code
_entity_poly.pdbx_strand_id
1 'polypeptide(L)'
;MDRHHAVEPAKSMYETKAQIRRAVEAAGIPYTYIICNFFAAYFLANLSQPDATSPPRDKVVIFGDVTAKVVFNKEEDIGTYSIRAVDDPRTLNKSLYISPPSNIYSMNELVDLWEKKIRKTLEKVYINEDQLLKDIQDTAQSRNLLLAILHSAYVKGGLTNFEIDPSFGVEASELYPDVNYTTVDEYLNQFV
;
A
#
# COMPACT_ATOMS: atom_id res chain seq x y z
N MET A 1 -15.48 -0.96 -9.36
CA MET A 1 -14.19 -0.90 -10.05
C MET A 1 -13.21 -1.60 -9.13
N ASP A 2 -13.30 -2.92 -9.12
CA ASP A 2 -12.76 -3.76 -8.05
C ASP A 2 -11.82 -4.77 -8.73
N ARG A 3 -10.62 -4.31 -9.09
CA ARG A 3 -9.61 -5.14 -9.74
C ARG A 3 -8.68 -5.75 -8.68
N HIS A 4 -9.26 -6.50 -7.76
CA HIS A 4 -8.47 -7.18 -6.74
C HIS A 4 -8.35 -8.66 -7.09
N HIS A 5 -7.17 -9.07 -7.56
CA HIS A 5 -6.77 -10.48 -7.64
C HIS A 5 -6.44 -11.05 -6.25
N ALA A 6 -7.04 -10.48 -5.20
CA ALA A 6 -6.82 -10.85 -3.83
C ALA A 6 -7.44 -12.23 -3.55
N VAL A 7 -6.80 -12.95 -2.66
CA VAL A 7 -7.32 -14.21 -2.12
C VAL A 7 -7.99 -13.97 -0.77
N GLU A 8 -8.73 -14.96 -0.27
CA GLU A 8 -9.33 -14.87 1.06
C GLU A 8 -8.25 -14.81 2.15
N PRO A 9 -8.50 -14.10 3.26
CA PRO A 9 -9.72 -13.34 3.57
C PRO A 9 -9.71 -11.88 3.05
N ALA A 10 -8.64 -11.43 2.39
CA ALA A 10 -8.54 -10.06 1.90
C ALA A 10 -9.57 -9.74 0.81
N LYS A 11 -9.92 -10.74 -0.03
CA LYS A 11 -10.97 -10.63 -1.04
C LYS A 11 -12.31 -10.19 -0.43
N SER A 12 -12.83 -10.91 0.57
CA SER A 12 -14.08 -10.56 1.25
C SER A 12 -14.05 -9.15 1.86
N MET A 13 -12.90 -8.75 2.43
CA MET A 13 -12.71 -7.40 2.97
C MET A 13 -12.83 -6.33 1.87
N TYR A 14 -12.21 -6.54 0.70
CA TYR A 14 -12.30 -5.60 -0.42
C TYR A 14 -13.70 -5.56 -1.02
N GLU A 15 -14.37 -6.71 -1.16
CA GLU A 15 -15.75 -6.79 -1.64
C GLU A 15 -16.73 -6.03 -0.74
N THR A 16 -16.53 -6.10 0.58
CA THR A 16 -17.34 -5.32 1.54
C THR A 16 -17.20 -3.82 1.29
N LYS A 17 -15.97 -3.31 1.09
CA LYS A 17 -15.74 -1.89 0.76
C LYS A 17 -16.38 -1.52 -0.58
N ALA A 18 -16.29 -2.37 -1.59
CA ALA A 18 -16.89 -2.15 -2.89
C ALA A 18 -18.42 -2.07 -2.82
N GLN A 19 -19.07 -2.91 -2.01
CA GLN A 19 -20.50 -2.86 -1.77
C GLN A 19 -20.94 -1.54 -1.13
N ILE A 20 -20.18 -1.02 -0.16
CA ILE A 20 -20.43 0.29 0.45
C ILE A 20 -20.35 1.40 -0.60
N ARG A 21 -19.31 1.38 -1.46
CA ARG A 21 -19.17 2.37 -2.54
C ARG A 21 -20.38 2.38 -3.47
N ARG A 22 -20.79 1.21 -3.94
CA ARG A 22 -21.99 1.06 -4.80
C ARG A 22 -23.27 1.56 -4.12
N ALA A 23 -23.41 1.35 -2.81
CA ALA A 23 -24.56 1.84 -2.05
C ALA A 23 -24.56 3.38 -1.94
N VAL A 24 -23.39 3.99 -1.70
CA VAL A 24 -23.21 5.46 -1.70
C VAL A 24 -23.54 6.05 -3.07
N GLU A 25 -23.02 5.46 -4.14
CA GLU A 25 -23.28 5.85 -5.53
C GLU A 25 -24.77 5.74 -5.88
N ALA A 26 -25.41 4.60 -5.56
CA ALA A 26 -26.83 4.37 -5.85
C ALA A 26 -27.77 5.32 -5.07
N ALA A 27 -27.34 5.76 -3.88
CA ALA A 27 -28.08 6.73 -3.08
C ALA A 27 -27.89 8.18 -3.57
N GLY A 28 -27.00 8.42 -4.56
CA GLY A 28 -26.70 9.77 -5.04
C GLY A 28 -25.99 10.66 -4.02
N ILE A 29 -25.33 10.05 -3.03
CA ILE A 29 -24.60 10.78 -1.97
C ILE A 29 -23.27 11.29 -2.57
N PRO A 30 -22.95 12.59 -2.47
CA PRO A 30 -21.64 13.12 -2.85
C PRO A 30 -20.51 12.41 -2.11
N TYR A 31 -19.46 12.00 -2.82
CA TYR A 31 -18.38 11.23 -2.20
C TYR A 31 -17.00 11.62 -2.70
N THR A 32 -15.99 11.28 -1.89
CA THR A 32 -14.62 11.08 -2.33
C THR A 32 -14.10 9.81 -1.68
N TYR A 33 -13.59 8.87 -2.48
CA TYR A 33 -12.95 7.67 -1.94
C TYR A 33 -11.45 7.90 -1.84
N ILE A 34 -10.90 7.83 -0.64
CA ILE A 34 -9.45 8.00 -0.43
C ILE A 34 -8.76 6.64 -0.54
N ILE A 35 -7.88 6.49 -1.54
CA ILE A 35 -7.03 5.32 -1.75
C ILE A 35 -5.63 5.71 -1.28
N CYS A 36 -5.40 5.53 0.02
CA CYS A 36 -4.17 5.98 0.70
C CYS A 36 -3.01 4.98 0.66
N ASN A 37 -3.22 3.80 0.07
CA ASN A 37 -2.24 2.71 0.00
C ASN A 37 -1.76 2.24 1.39
N PHE A 38 -0.47 1.96 1.57
CA PHE A 38 0.06 1.43 2.83
C PHE A 38 0.44 2.55 3.81
N PHE A 39 -0.03 2.42 5.04
CA PHE A 39 0.39 3.25 6.17
C PHE A 39 1.86 2.99 6.53
N ALA A 40 2.66 4.04 6.62
CA ALA A 40 4.08 3.93 6.89
C ALA A 40 4.36 3.30 8.27
N ALA A 41 3.66 3.71 9.33
CA ALA A 41 3.90 3.15 10.67
C ALA A 41 3.48 1.68 10.81
N TYR A 42 2.64 1.17 9.90
CA TYR A 42 2.23 -0.23 9.91
C TYR A 42 3.09 -1.11 9.00
N PHE A 43 3.31 -0.69 7.74
CA PHE A 43 4.01 -1.50 6.73
C PHE A 43 5.47 -1.08 6.55
N LEU A 44 5.77 0.22 6.50
CA LEU A 44 7.14 0.66 6.24
C LEU A 44 8.03 0.51 7.49
N ALA A 45 7.48 0.73 8.68
CA ALA A 45 8.19 0.64 9.96
C ALA A 45 8.80 -0.74 10.25
N ASN A 46 8.38 -1.79 9.56
CA ASN A 46 8.98 -3.13 9.66
C ASN A 46 9.33 -3.74 8.30
N LEU A 47 9.41 -2.94 7.23
CA LEU A 47 9.59 -3.40 5.84
C LEU A 47 8.60 -4.50 5.42
N SER A 48 7.36 -4.38 5.87
CA SER A 48 6.25 -5.30 5.61
C SER A 48 6.53 -6.73 6.10
N GLN A 49 7.35 -6.88 7.14
CA GLN A 49 7.68 -8.17 7.74
C GLN A 49 6.73 -8.48 8.90
N PRO A 50 5.79 -9.45 8.76
CA PRO A 50 4.74 -9.68 9.75
C PRO A 50 5.23 -9.99 11.17
N ASP A 51 6.43 -10.57 11.29
CA ASP A 51 7.01 -10.98 12.57
C ASP A 51 8.00 -9.94 13.16
N ALA A 52 8.16 -8.78 12.50
CA ALA A 52 9.08 -7.73 12.95
C ALA A 52 8.34 -6.48 13.42
N THR A 53 8.89 -5.83 14.44
CA THR A 53 8.40 -4.55 15.00
C THR A 53 9.25 -3.34 14.57
N SER A 54 10.36 -3.58 13.89
CA SER A 54 11.27 -2.56 13.34
C SER A 54 11.92 -3.11 12.06
N PRO A 55 12.55 -2.29 11.20
CA PRO A 55 13.16 -2.78 9.98
C PRO A 55 14.26 -3.80 10.29
N PRO A 56 14.23 -5.01 9.71
CA PRO A 56 15.18 -6.07 10.04
C PRO A 56 16.62 -5.69 9.66
N ARG A 57 17.60 -6.14 10.48
CA ARG A 57 19.02 -5.85 10.27
C ARG A 57 19.88 -7.07 9.91
N ASP A 58 19.29 -8.27 9.92
CA ASP A 58 19.99 -9.52 9.61
C ASP A 58 19.37 -10.25 8.43
N LYS A 59 18.05 -10.43 8.44
CA LYS A 59 17.32 -11.24 7.47
C LYS A 59 15.99 -10.61 7.08
N VAL A 60 15.63 -10.69 5.81
CA VAL A 60 14.36 -10.18 5.27
C VAL A 60 13.68 -11.23 4.38
N VAL A 61 12.37 -11.32 4.50
CA VAL A 61 11.52 -12.13 3.61
C VAL A 61 11.03 -11.26 2.46
N ILE A 62 11.19 -11.77 1.24
CA ILE A 62 10.76 -11.14 0.01
C ILE A 62 9.64 -11.98 -0.62
N PHE A 63 8.46 -11.39 -0.77
CA PHE A 63 7.29 -12.05 -1.35
C PHE A 63 7.21 -11.83 -2.87
N GLY A 64 6.97 -12.91 -3.63
CA GLY A 64 6.61 -12.82 -5.05
C GLY A 64 7.76 -12.60 -6.03
N ASP A 65 7.41 -12.10 -7.22
CA ASP A 65 8.29 -11.93 -8.38
C ASP A 65 9.19 -10.68 -8.32
N VAL A 66 9.23 -10.01 -7.17
CA VAL A 66 10.09 -8.87 -6.83
C VAL A 66 9.92 -7.60 -7.65
N THR A 67 9.05 -7.60 -8.66
CA THR A 67 8.86 -6.46 -9.56
C THR A 67 7.66 -5.59 -9.20
N ALA A 68 6.64 -6.17 -8.58
CA ALA A 68 5.46 -5.44 -8.14
C ALA A 68 5.84 -4.30 -7.19
N LYS A 69 5.27 -3.12 -7.44
CA LYS A 69 5.46 -1.94 -6.60
C LYS A 69 4.29 -1.71 -5.67
N VAL A 70 4.59 -1.10 -4.54
CA VAL A 70 3.65 -0.65 -3.53
C VAL A 70 3.93 0.82 -3.21
N VAL A 71 2.98 1.46 -2.54
CA VAL A 71 3.10 2.86 -2.13
C VAL A 71 2.95 2.95 -0.63
N PHE A 72 3.89 3.62 0.03
CA PHE A 72 3.85 3.87 1.47
C PHE A 72 3.64 5.35 1.75
N ASN A 73 2.67 5.69 2.59
CA ASN A 73 2.41 7.08 2.96
C ASN A 73 2.38 7.22 4.47
N LYS A 74 3.01 8.27 4.97
CA LYS A 74 2.94 8.65 6.37
C LYS A 74 1.53 9.14 6.70
N GLU A 75 1.03 8.75 7.85
CA GLU A 75 -0.35 8.92 8.28
C GLU A 75 -0.76 10.40 8.34
N GLU A 76 0.14 11.28 8.77
CA GLU A 76 -0.07 12.73 8.80
C GLU A 76 -0.23 13.32 7.38
N ASP A 77 0.50 12.78 6.39
CA ASP A 77 0.39 13.23 5.00
C ASP A 77 -0.92 12.72 4.38
N ILE A 78 -1.33 11.49 4.72
CA ILE A 78 -2.66 10.96 4.35
C ILE A 78 -3.76 11.86 4.90
N GLY A 79 -3.65 12.28 6.17
CA GLY A 79 -4.58 13.23 6.79
C GLY A 79 -4.60 14.57 6.05
N THR A 80 -3.43 15.11 5.70
CA THR A 80 -3.30 16.37 4.96
C THR A 80 -4.00 16.31 3.61
N TYR A 81 -3.69 15.30 2.79
CA TYR A 81 -4.36 15.12 1.48
C TYR A 81 -5.86 14.88 1.61
N SER A 82 -6.29 14.13 2.64
CA SER A 82 -7.71 13.88 2.88
C SER A 82 -8.47 15.17 3.18
N ILE A 83 -7.91 16.08 4.00
CA ILE A 83 -8.53 17.38 4.29
C ILE A 83 -8.52 18.30 3.08
N ARG A 84 -7.44 18.31 2.29
CA ARG A 84 -7.36 19.09 1.04
C ARG A 84 -8.47 18.73 0.05
N ALA A 85 -8.93 17.48 0.08
CA ALA A 85 -9.94 16.95 -0.82
C ALA A 85 -11.38 17.20 -0.42
N VAL A 86 -11.67 17.71 0.78
CA VAL A 86 -13.04 17.81 1.31
C VAL A 86 -13.91 18.75 0.48
N ASP A 87 -13.41 19.96 0.21
CA ASP A 87 -14.14 21.02 -0.49
C ASP A 87 -13.62 21.25 -1.92
N ASP A 88 -12.72 20.40 -2.42
CA ASP A 88 -12.20 20.53 -3.77
C ASP A 88 -13.20 19.96 -4.79
N PRO A 89 -13.79 20.76 -5.69
CA PRO A 89 -14.72 20.24 -6.68
C PRO A 89 -14.10 19.21 -7.63
N ARG A 90 -12.75 19.16 -7.75
CA ARG A 90 -12.03 18.19 -8.58
C ARG A 90 -12.08 16.77 -8.00
N THR A 91 -12.39 16.60 -6.71
CA THR A 91 -12.48 15.30 -6.02
C THR A 91 -13.93 14.85 -5.79
N LEU A 92 -14.92 15.68 -6.15
CA LEU A 92 -16.33 15.35 -6.06
C LEU A 92 -16.69 14.16 -6.96
N ASN A 93 -17.23 13.11 -6.33
CA ASN A 93 -17.57 11.83 -6.95
C ASN A 93 -16.37 11.17 -7.64
N LYS A 94 -15.19 11.26 -6.99
CA LYS A 94 -13.93 10.66 -7.48
C LYS A 94 -13.29 9.75 -6.44
N SER A 95 -12.40 8.90 -6.94
CA SER A 95 -11.37 8.24 -6.14
C SER A 95 -10.10 9.10 -6.13
N LEU A 96 -9.67 9.56 -4.96
CA LEU A 96 -8.39 10.25 -4.78
C LEU A 96 -7.32 9.23 -4.39
N TYR A 97 -6.37 9.01 -5.28
CA TYR A 97 -5.21 8.15 -5.06
C TYR A 97 -4.07 8.96 -4.46
N ILE A 98 -3.44 8.45 -3.41
CA ILE A 98 -2.25 9.05 -2.80
C ILE A 98 -1.06 8.18 -3.19
N SER A 99 -0.46 8.47 -4.34
CA SER A 99 0.63 7.71 -4.93
C SER A 99 1.81 8.60 -5.31
N PRO A 100 2.37 9.37 -4.37
CA PRO A 100 3.47 10.28 -4.67
C PRO A 100 4.69 9.53 -5.21
N PRO A 101 5.35 10.00 -6.29
CA PRO A 101 6.39 9.23 -6.98
C PRO A 101 7.55 8.75 -6.10
N SER A 102 7.96 9.56 -5.12
CA SER A 102 9.08 9.21 -4.22
C SER A 102 8.74 8.16 -3.17
N ASN A 103 7.52 7.64 -3.15
CA ASN A 103 7.05 6.64 -2.20
C ASN A 103 6.65 5.31 -2.86
N ILE A 104 6.89 5.18 -4.18
CA ILE A 104 6.57 3.98 -4.95
C ILE A 104 7.80 3.07 -5.02
N TYR A 105 7.73 1.91 -4.38
CA TYR A 105 8.86 0.97 -4.27
C TYR A 105 8.42 -0.46 -4.56
N SER A 106 9.27 -1.21 -5.26
CA SER A 106 9.26 -2.67 -5.13
C SER A 106 9.91 -3.09 -3.80
N MET A 107 9.68 -4.32 -3.37
CA MET A 107 10.35 -4.83 -2.16
C MET A 107 11.88 -4.82 -2.29
N ASN A 108 12.42 -5.12 -3.47
CA ASN A 108 13.86 -5.06 -3.71
C ASN A 108 14.40 -3.63 -3.60
N GLU A 109 13.72 -2.66 -4.23
CA GLU A 109 14.13 -1.24 -4.14
C GLU A 109 14.12 -0.76 -2.69
N LEU A 110 13.14 -1.21 -1.90
CA LEU A 110 13.02 -0.89 -0.47
C LEU A 110 14.13 -1.55 0.36
N VAL A 111 14.43 -2.83 0.12
CA VAL A 111 15.52 -3.55 0.81
C VAL A 111 16.87 -2.93 0.45
N ASP A 112 17.12 -2.63 -0.81
CA ASP A 112 18.36 -1.97 -1.27
C ASP A 112 18.54 -0.60 -0.62
N LEU A 113 17.46 0.17 -0.48
CA LEU A 113 17.48 1.44 0.25
C LEU A 113 17.85 1.23 1.72
N TRP A 114 17.25 0.25 2.37
CA TRP A 114 17.53 -0.05 3.77
C TRP A 114 18.96 -0.55 3.99
N GLU A 115 19.46 -1.47 3.16
CA GLU A 115 20.84 -1.98 3.21
C GLU A 115 21.87 -0.84 3.07
N LYS A 116 21.60 0.14 2.20
CA LYS A 116 22.44 1.35 2.08
C LYS A 116 22.45 2.17 3.36
N LYS A 117 21.30 2.36 4.00
CA LYS A 117 21.16 3.12 5.26
C LYS A 117 21.93 2.45 6.40
N ILE A 118 21.81 1.14 6.57
CA ILE A 118 22.48 0.41 7.65
C ILE A 118 23.90 -0.06 7.31
N ARG A 119 24.35 0.16 6.06
CA ARG A 119 25.66 -0.26 5.53
C ARG A 119 25.92 -1.76 5.73
N LYS A 120 24.90 -2.57 5.53
CA LYS A 120 24.94 -4.02 5.71
C LYS A 120 24.00 -4.70 4.74
N THR A 121 24.46 -5.78 4.11
CA THR A 121 23.64 -6.67 3.30
C THR A 121 22.87 -7.64 4.21
N LEU A 122 21.57 -7.76 3.98
CA LEU A 122 20.66 -8.69 4.64
C LEU A 122 20.68 -10.04 3.94
N GLU A 123 20.48 -11.11 4.73
CA GLU A 123 20.08 -12.40 4.19
C GLU A 123 18.66 -12.28 3.60
N LYS A 124 18.50 -12.55 2.31
CA LYS A 124 17.22 -12.46 1.61
C LYS A 124 16.62 -13.85 1.45
N VAL A 125 15.41 -14.06 1.97
CA VAL A 125 14.64 -15.30 1.76
C VAL A 125 13.45 -15.01 0.88
N TYR A 126 13.38 -15.68 -0.26
CA TYR A 126 12.31 -15.51 -1.22
C TYR A 126 11.20 -16.52 -0.96
N ILE A 127 9.97 -16.02 -0.86
CA ILE A 127 8.75 -16.84 -0.80
C ILE A 127 8.01 -16.64 -2.14
N ASN A 128 7.86 -17.73 -2.89
CA ASN A 128 7.10 -17.71 -4.14
C ASN A 128 5.58 -17.67 -3.86
N GLU A 129 4.79 -17.44 -4.92
CA GLU A 129 3.34 -17.31 -4.78
C GLU A 129 2.69 -18.57 -4.17
N ASP A 130 3.04 -19.76 -4.65
CA ASP A 130 2.43 -21.02 -4.18
C ASP A 130 2.67 -21.24 -2.68
N GLN A 131 3.89 -20.98 -2.21
CA GLN A 131 4.22 -21.07 -0.79
C GLN A 131 3.47 -20.02 0.02
N LEU A 132 3.38 -18.77 -0.45
CA LEU A 132 2.64 -17.72 0.24
C LEU A 132 1.14 -18.05 0.32
N LEU A 133 0.56 -18.60 -0.75
CA LEU A 133 -0.84 -19.04 -0.77
C LEU A 133 -1.09 -20.17 0.24
N LYS A 134 -0.15 -21.10 0.36
CA LYS A 134 -0.22 -22.14 1.39
C LYS A 134 -0.11 -21.55 2.80
N ASP A 135 0.82 -20.63 3.02
CA ASP A 135 1.00 -19.97 4.32
C ASP A 135 -0.27 -19.20 4.73
N ILE A 136 -0.99 -18.58 3.79
CA ILE A 136 -2.29 -17.94 4.04
C ILE A 136 -3.33 -18.95 4.54
N GLN A 137 -3.37 -20.16 3.98
CA GLN A 137 -4.33 -21.20 4.37
C GLN A 137 -4.02 -21.80 5.74
N ASP A 138 -2.73 -22.02 6.03
CA ASP A 138 -2.27 -22.73 7.24
C ASP A 138 -2.14 -21.81 8.48
N THR A 139 -2.30 -20.50 8.31
CA THR A 139 -2.08 -19.49 9.36
C THR A 139 -3.38 -19.08 10.09
N ALA A 140 -3.27 -18.79 11.39
CA ALA A 140 -4.37 -18.27 12.21
C ALA A 140 -5.01 -16.97 11.65
N GLN A 141 -6.28 -16.75 11.97
CA GLN A 141 -7.18 -15.79 11.30
C GLN A 141 -6.75 -14.31 11.32
N SER A 142 -5.93 -13.86 12.28
CA SER A 142 -5.42 -12.49 12.29
C SER A 142 -4.23 -12.28 11.35
N ARG A 143 -3.44 -13.33 11.13
CA ARG A 143 -2.19 -13.28 10.35
C ARG A 143 -2.40 -13.70 8.90
N ASN A 144 -3.37 -14.56 8.60
CA ASN A 144 -3.72 -14.89 7.21
C ASN A 144 -4.26 -13.69 6.42
N LEU A 145 -4.99 -12.77 7.06
CA LEU A 145 -5.46 -11.54 6.42
C LEU A 145 -4.29 -10.65 6.01
N LEU A 146 -3.31 -10.46 6.89
CA LEU A 146 -2.11 -9.69 6.56
C LEU A 146 -1.36 -10.32 5.39
N LEU A 147 -1.13 -11.64 5.41
CA LEU A 147 -0.47 -12.34 4.31
C LEU A 147 -1.26 -12.25 3.00
N ALA A 148 -2.59 -12.32 3.03
CA ALA A 148 -3.44 -12.15 1.84
C ALA A 148 -3.39 -10.71 1.29
N ILE A 149 -3.28 -9.69 2.15
CA ILE A 149 -3.05 -8.29 1.74
C ILE A 149 -1.68 -8.15 1.08
N LEU A 150 -0.62 -8.70 1.70
CA LEU A 150 0.73 -8.68 1.18
C LEU A 150 0.84 -9.42 -0.16
N HIS A 151 0.16 -10.56 -0.32
CA HIS A 151 0.03 -11.26 -1.60
C HIS A 151 -0.62 -10.37 -2.67
N SER A 152 -1.77 -9.76 -2.35
CA SER A 152 -2.44 -8.86 -3.29
C SER A 152 -1.58 -7.67 -3.72
N ALA A 153 -0.74 -7.15 -2.82
CA ALA A 153 0.10 -5.99 -3.10
C ALA A 153 1.41 -6.36 -3.82
N TYR A 154 2.17 -7.31 -3.29
CA TYR A 154 3.52 -7.64 -3.74
C TYR A 154 3.60 -8.78 -4.74
N VAL A 155 2.55 -9.59 -4.90
CA VAL A 155 2.51 -10.66 -5.92
C VAL A 155 1.59 -10.25 -7.07
N LYS A 156 0.41 -9.71 -6.76
CA LYS A 156 -0.55 -9.30 -7.80
C LYS A 156 -0.39 -7.85 -8.25
N GLY A 157 0.45 -7.05 -7.58
CA GLY A 157 0.67 -5.64 -7.94
C GLY A 157 -0.56 -4.76 -7.74
N GLY A 158 -1.51 -5.15 -6.89
CA GLY A 158 -2.84 -4.53 -6.81
C GLY A 158 -2.88 -3.05 -6.40
N LEU A 159 -1.75 -2.45 -6.05
CA LEU A 159 -1.63 -1.02 -5.75
C LEU A 159 -1.18 -0.17 -6.95
N THR A 160 -0.49 -0.76 -7.93
CA THR A 160 0.14 -0.01 -9.04
C THR A 160 -0.07 -0.64 -10.43
N ASN A 161 -0.77 -1.78 -10.54
CA ASN A 161 -0.97 -2.50 -11.80
C ASN A 161 -2.11 -1.94 -12.68
N PHE A 162 -2.44 -0.66 -12.53
CA PHE A 162 -3.51 0.01 -13.27
C PHE A 162 -3.18 1.48 -13.51
N GLU A 163 -3.76 2.03 -14.57
CA GLU A 163 -3.77 3.47 -14.82
C GLU A 163 -5.01 4.09 -14.16
N ILE A 164 -4.84 5.29 -13.60
CA ILE A 164 -5.94 6.06 -13.05
C ILE A 164 -6.68 6.71 -14.22
N ASP A 165 -7.94 6.34 -14.44
CA ASP A 165 -8.78 7.02 -15.42
C ASP A 165 -9.26 8.36 -14.83
N PRO A 166 -8.99 9.49 -15.49
CA PRO A 166 -9.37 10.81 -15.00
C PRO A 166 -10.89 11.01 -14.87
N SER A 167 -11.70 10.19 -15.55
CA SER A 167 -13.17 10.25 -15.46
C SER A 167 -13.71 9.82 -14.09
N PHE A 168 -12.95 9.06 -13.31
CA PHE A 168 -13.37 8.57 -11.99
C PHE A 168 -12.31 8.64 -10.90
N GLY A 169 -11.06 8.95 -11.25
CA GLY A 169 -9.95 9.02 -10.31
C GLY A 169 -9.02 10.20 -10.57
N VAL A 170 -8.32 10.62 -9.53
CA VAL A 170 -7.33 11.72 -9.55
C VAL A 170 -6.19 11.38 -8.59
N GLU A 171 -4.99 11.88 -8.85
CA GLU A 171 -3.81 11.66 -8.01
C GLU A 171 -3.54 12.89 -7.12
N ALA A 172 -3.28 12.66 -5.83
CA ALA A 172 -3.21 13.70 -4.81
C ALA A 172 -1.98 14.60 -4.92
N SER A 173 -0.80 14.04 -5.20
CA SER A 173 0.43 14.82 -5.37
C SER A 173 0.41 15.68 -6.65
N GLU A 174 -0.32 15.27 -7.68
CA GLU A 174 -0.61 16.09 -8.86
C GLU A 174 -1.61 17.22 -8.58
N LEU A 175 -2.67 16.94 -7.80
CA LEU A 175 -3.69 17.94 -7.46
C LEU A 175 -3.21 18.98 -6.44
N TYR A 176 -2.30 18.59 -5.54
CA TYR A 176 -1.79 19.40 -4.44
C TYR A 176 -0.26 19.35 -4.38
N PRO A 177 0.44 19.87 -5.41
CA PRO A 177 1.90 19.83 -5.48
C PRO A 177 2.60 20.69 -4.41
N ASP A 178 1.84 21.52 -3.69
CA ASP A 178 2.30 22.31 -2.55
C ASP A 178 2.48 21.49 -1.26
N VAL A 179 1.93 20.27 -1.20
CA VAL A 179 2.07 19.40 -0.03
C VAL A 179 3.44 18.72 -0.03
N ASN A 180 4.28 19.11 0.93
CA ASN A 180 5.56 18.45 1.19
C ASN A 180 5.33 17.14 1.96
N TYR A 181 5.09 16.05 1.22
CA TYR A 181 4.92 14.73 1.81
C TYR A 181 6.26 14.14 2.28
N THR A 182 6.20 13.29 3.31
CA THR A 182 7.36 12.55 3.82
C THR A 182 7.72 11.44 2.86
N THR A 183 8.97 11.41 2.41
CA THR A 183 9.45 10.34 1.53
C THR A 183 9.74 9.06 2.31
N VAL A 184 9.72 7.91 1.63
CA VAL A 184 10.17 6.62 2.21
C VAL A 184 11.60 6.71 2.74
N ASP A 185 12.49 7.40 2.02
CA ASP A 185 13.88 7.62 2.43
C ASP A 185 13.97 8.40 3.75
N GLU A 186 13.25 9.52 3.86
CA GLU A 186 13.21 10.33 5.08
C GLU A 186 12.59 9.55 6.24
N TYR A 187 11.48 8.85 6.01
CA TYR A 187 10.81 8.07 7.04
C TYR A 187 11.73 7.00 7.63
N LEU A 188 12.52 6.30 6.80
CA LEU A 188 13.41 5.25 7.29
C LEU A 188 14.59 5.77 8.11
N ASN A 189 14.97 7.05 8.00
CA ASN A 189 16.09 7.62 8.76
C ASN A 189 15.89 7.54 10.29
N GLN A 190 14.65 7.53 10.77
CA GLN A 190 14.37 7.42 12.21
C GLN A 190 14.75 6.06 12.82
N PHE A 191 14.98 5.04 11.99
CA PHE A 191 15.34 3.70 12.43
C PHE A 191 16.82 3.39 12.32
N VAL A 192 17.64 4.29 11.73
CA VAL A 192 19.07 4.06 11.46
C VAL A 192 19.88 4.13 12.73
#